data_AF-A0A4U5MVK6-F1
#
_entry.id   AF-A0A4U5MVK6-F1
#
_cell.length_a   1.000
_cell.length_b   1.000
_cell.length_c   1.000
_cell.angle_alpha   90.00
_cell.angle_beta   90.00
_cell.angle_gamma   90.00
#
_symmetry.space_group_name_H-M   'P 1'
#
loop_
_entity.id
_entity.type
_entity.pdbx_description
1 polymer ?
#
loop_
_entity_poly.entity_id
_entity_poly.type
_entity_poly.pdbx_seq_one_letter_code
_entity_poly.pdbx_strand_id
1 'polypeptide(L)'
;MNASIIPALISSETDESVARYSFSDLLKKYNHSMIDIIKIDIERGEYDVLDQIIQVPICQILIEVHGWANDISNLLTTLSKVGYYLFHHEINSVYIEACEYSLIHEKCIKDYGVDVVLGRYLS
;
A
#
# COMPACT_ATOMS: atom_id res chain seq x y z
N MET A 1 10.77 22.51 -3.60
CA MET A 1 10.01 21.40 -2.99
C MET A 1 10.44 21.33 -1.53
N ASN A 2 9.54 21.60 -0.58
CA ASN A 2 9.88 21.60 0.85
C ASN A 2 9.43 20.24 1.42
N ALA A 3 10.24 19.20 1.22
CA ALA A 3 9.96 17.85 1.68
C ALA A 3 10.97 17.47 2.77
N SER A 4 10.48 16.94 3.88
CA SER A 4 11.32 16.38 4.94
C SER A 4 11.52 14.89 4.68
N ILE A 5 12.77 14.46 4.57
CA ILE A 5 13.13 13.04 4.43
C ILE A 5 13.66 12.58 5.79
N ILE A 6 13.05 11.54 6.35
CA ILE A 6 13.40 10.99 7.66
C ILE A 6 13.72 9.50 7.47
N PRO A 7 14.98 9.08 7.65
CA PRO A 7 15.32 7.67 7.71
C PRO A 7 14.67 7.04 8.95
N ALA A 8 13.92 5.96 8.74
CA ALA A 8 13.20 5.26 9.81
C ALA A 8 12.97 3.79 9.45
N LEU A 9 12.69 2.99 10.46
CA LEU A 9 12.24 1.61 10.31
C LEU A 9 10.73 1.52 10.51
N ILE A 10 10.05 0.75 9.67
CA ILE A 10 8.64 0.42 9.85
C ILE A 10 8.53 -0.87 10.66
N SER A 11 7.64 -0.88 11.66
CA SER A 11 7.33 -2.09 12.44
C SER A 11 5.97 -1.98 13.13
N SER A 12 5.49 -3.09 13.69
CA SER A 12 4.23 -3.14 14.43
C SER A 12 4.15 -2.21 15.65
N GLU A 13 5.28 -1.88 16.28
CA GLU A 13 5.35 -1.03 17.47
C GLU A 13 6.27 0.17 17.25
N THR A 14 5.99 1.28 17.91
CA THR A 14 6.79 2.50 17.82
C THR A 14 7.84 2.57 18.94
N ASP A 15 9.09 2.79 18.56
CA ASP A 15 10.20 3.13 19.44
C ASP A 15 10.97 4.32 18.84
N GLU A 16 10.63 5.52 19.30
CA GLU A 16 11.22 6.75 18.78
C GLU A 16 12.72 6.86 19.07
N SER A 17 13.23 6.17 20.09
CA SER A 17 14.64 6.24 20.48
C SER A 17 15.57 5.65 19.42
N VAL A 18 15.03 4.77 18.57
CA VAL A 18 15.73 4.11 17.46
C VAL A 18 15.07 4.37 16.11
N ALA A 19 14.25 5.43 16.01
CA ALA A 19 13.55 5.84 14.80
C ALA A 19 12.73 4.70 14.16
N ARG A 20 12.01 3.94 14.99
CA ARG A 20 11.13 2.85 14.56
C ARG A 20 9.68 3.22 14.78
N TYR A 21 8.83 3.03 13.79
CA TYR A 21 7.44 3.51 13.84
C TYR A 21 6.45 2.51 13.25
N SER A 22 5.26 2.45 13.84
CA SER A 22 4.08 1.88 13.19
C SER A 22 3.41 2.91 12.28
N PHE A 23 2.73 2.46 11.22
CA PHE A 23 1.96 3.36 10.36
C PHE A 23 0.90 4.14 11.16
N SER A 24 0.19 3.47 12.08
CA SER A 24 -0.84 4.11 12.92
C SER A 24 -0.27 5.28 13.73
N ASP A 25 0.91 5.11 14.33
CA ASP A 25 1.52 6.15 15.13
C ASP A 25 2.16 7.25 14.29
N LEU A 26 2.62 6.95 13.07
CA LEU A 26 3.02 8.00 12.11
C LEU A 26 1.85 8.94 11.79
N LEU A 27 0.66 8.40 11.52
CA LEU A 27 -0.54 9.22 11.30
C LEU A 27 -0.82 10.13 12.50
N LYS A 28 -0.79 9.57 13.72
CA LYS A 28 -1.01 10.35 14.95
C LYS A 28 0.05 11.43 15.14
N LYS A 29 1.32 11.08 14.94
CA LYS A 29 2.48 11.97 15.11
C LYS A 29 2.38 13.22 14.23
N TYR A 30 1.91 13.05 12.99
CA TYR A 30 1.76 14.15 12.04
C TYR A 30 0.32 14.71 11.96
N ASN A 31 -0.56 14.26 12.86
CA ASN A 31 -1.96 14.68 12.91
C ASN A 31 -2.71 14.48 11.56
N HIS A 32 -2.46 13.33 10.93
CA HIS A 32 -3.14 12.91 9.71
C HIS A 32 -4.23 11.88 10.04
N SER A 33 -5.43 12.08 9.46
CA SER A 33 -6.53 11.12 9.59
C SER A 33 -6.46 9.98 8.57
N MET A 34 -5.64 10.14 7.52
CA MET A 34 -5.49 9.20 6.41
C MET A 34 -4.21 9.47 5.63
N ILE A 35 -3.80 8.49 4.84
CA ILE A 35 -2.74 8.62 3.83
C ILE A 35 -3.41 8.67 2.45
N ASP A 36 -3.17 9.74 1.68
CA ASP A 36 -3.71 9.84 0.33
C ASP A 36 -3.06 8.81 -0.60
N ILE A 37 -1.73 8.73 -0.58
CA ILE A 37 -0.92 7.84 -1.41
C ILE A 37 0.23 7.27 -0.58
N ILE A 38 0.42 5.96 -0.64
CA ILE A 38 1.63 5.27 -0.17
C ILE A 38 2.33 4.59 -1.35
N LYS A 39 3.67 4.66 -1.40
CA LYS A 39 4.50 3.87 -2.32
C LYS A 39 5.34 2.86 -1.52
N ILE A 40 5.32 1.60 -1.94
CA ILE A 40 6.02 0.48 -1.30
C ILE A 40 6.82 -0.26 -2.37
N ASP A 41 8.09 -0.48 -2.08
CA ASP A 41 9.06 -1.24 -2.86
C ASP A 41 10.18 -1.61 -1.88
N ILE A 42 10.12 -2.83 -1.35
CA ILE A 42 10.93 -3.29 -0.22
C ILE A 42 11.39 -4.73 -0.37
N GLU A 43 11.59 -5.19 -1.61
CA GLU A 43 12.33 -6.41 -1.96
C GLU A 43 11.87 -7.66 -1.17
N ARG A 44 10.58 -8.04 -1.32
CA ARG A 44 9.86 -9.11 -0.60
C ARG A 44 9.36 -8.74 0.80
N GLY A 45 9.73 -7.60 1.35
CA GLY A 45 9.16 -7.09 2.60
C GLY A 45 7.67 -6.73 2.49
N GLU A 46 7.09 -6.73 1.28
CA GLU A 46 5.69 -6.36 1.03
C GLU A 46 4.71 -7.22 1.84
N TYR A 47 5.03 -8.50 2.01
CA TYR A 47 4.22 -9.45 2.77
C TYR A 47 4.27 -9.17 4.29
N ASP A 48 5.40 -8.69 4.80
CA ASP A 48 5.59 -8.40 6.23
C ASP A 48 4.84 -7.13 6.66
N VAL A 49 4.69 -6.16 5.74
CA VAL A 49 3.98 -4.90 6.03
C VAL A 49 2.49 -4.96 5.71
N LEU A 50 2.02 -6.00 5.02
CA LEU A 50 0.63 -6.15 4.57
C LEU A 50 -0.37 -6.01 5.72
N ASP A 51 -0.11 -6.67 6.84
CA ASP A 51 -1.00 -6.63 8.01
C ASP A 51 -1.11 -5.23 8.63
N GLN A 52 -0.07 -4.40 8.51
CA GLN A 52 -0.09 -3.04 9.03
C GLN A 52 -0.82 -2.08 8.08
N ILE A 53 -0.61 -2.21 6.77
CA ILE A 53 -1.21 -1.29 5.78
C ILE A 53 -2.73 -1.45 5.70
N ILE A 54 -3.26 -2.68 5.87
CA ILE A 54 -4.71 -2.92 5.84
C ILE A 54 -5.45 -2.37 7.07
N GLN A 55 -4.72 -2.05 8.14
CA GLN A 55 -5.28 -1.50 9.39
C GLN A 55 -5.33 0.03 9.40
N VAL A 56 -4.74 0.69 8.40
CA VAL A 56 -4.61 2.14 8.34
C VAL A 56 -5.46 2.69 7.18
N PRO A 57 -6.11 3.85 7.36
CA PRO A 57 -6.86 4.49 6.28
C PRO A 57 -5.92 5.02 5.21
N ILE A 58 -5.84 4.31 4.08
CA ILE A 58 -5.04 4.69 2.90
C ILE A 58 -5.97 4.75 1.69
N CYS A 59 -5.87 5.81 0.88
CA CYS A 59 -6.67 5.92 -0.34
C CYS A 59 -6.05 5.17 -1.52
N GLN A 60 -4.77 5.39 -1.81
CA GLN A 60 -4.09 4.75 -2.92
C GLN A 60 -2.81 4.05 -2.45
N ILE A 61 -2.66 2.79 -2.86
CA ILE A 61 -1.46 2.00 -2.64
C ILE A 61 -0.77 1.82 -4.00
N LEU A 62 0.47 2.27 -4.08
CA LEU A 62 1.40 1.98 -5.16
C LEU A 62 2.41 0.96 -4.63
N ILE A 63 2.41 -0.26 -5.13
CA ILE A 63 3.24 -1.34 -4.57
C ILE A 63 3.89 -2.15 -5.68
N GLU A 64 5.21 -2.30 -5.64
CA GLU A 64 5.89 -3.34 -6.41
C GLU A 64 5.88 -4.62 -5.58
N VAL A 65 5.25 -5.67 -6.10
CA VAL A 65 5.15 -6.94 -5.37
C VAL A 65 6.18 -7.91 -5.92
N HIS A 66 7.08 -8.35 -5.04
CA HIS A 66 8.15 -9.29 -5.35
C HIS A 66 7.76 -10.73 -4.99
N GLY A 67 7.47 -11.59 -5.95
CA GLY A 67 7.16 -12.99 -5.68
C GLY A 67 6.65 -13.79 -6.87
N TRP A 68 6.17 -15.00 -6.58
CA TRP A 68 5.55 -15.84 -7.60
C TRP A 68 4.06 -15.54 -7.74
N ALA A 69 3.46 -16.00 -8.83
CA ALA A 69 2.05 -15.75 -9.16
C ALA A 69 1.08 -16.05 -8.00
N ASN A 70 1.32 -17.13 -7.24
CA ASN A 70 0.47 -17.47 -6.09
C ASN A 70 0.60 -16.47 -4.94
N ASP A 71 1.82 -16.03 -4.63
CA ASP A 71 2.08 -15.08 -3.53
C ASP A 71 1.48 -13.71 -3.87
N ILE A 72 1.70 -13.27 -5.12
CA ILE A 72 1.12 -12.04 -5.65
C ILE A 72 -0.41 -12.12 -5.63
N SER A 73 -1.01 -13.21 -6.13
CA SER A 73 -2.46 -13.41 -6.13
C SER A 73 -3.05 -13.36 -4.71
N ASN A 74 -2.37 -13.95 -3.73
CA ASN A 74 -2.81 -13.93 -2.33
C ASN A 74 -2.78 -12.51 -1.75
N LEU A 75 -1.70 -11.77 -1.95
CA LEU A 75 -1.57 -10.38 -1.49
C LEU A 75 -2.67 -9.50 -2.11
N LEU A 76 -2.86 -9.56 -3.42
CA LEU A 76 -3.86 -8.77 -4.12
C LEU A 76 -5.29 -9.15 -3.70
N THR A 77 -5.55 -10.44 -3.46
CA THR A 77 -6.84 -10.91 -2.93
C THR A 77 -7.11 -10.36 -1.53
N THR A 78 -6.09 -10.31 -0.67
CA THR A 78 -6.21 -9.71 0.67
C THR A 78 -6.56 -8.23 0.59
N LEU A 79 -5.89 -7.47 -0.28
CA LEU A 79 -6.20 -6.06 -0.51
C LEU A 79 -7.62 -5.86 -1.08
N SER A 80 -8.03 -6.71 -2.03
CA SER A 80 -9.40 -6.70 -2.61
C SER A 80 -10.47 -6.89 -1.54
N LYS A 81 -10.28 -7.85 -0.63
CA LYS A 81 -11.21 -8.15 0.47
C LYS A 81 -11.42 -6.99 1.44
N VAL A 82 -10.42 -6.12 1.59
CA VAL A 82 -10.52 -4.94 2.47
C VAL A 82 -10.89 -3.65 1.72
N GLY A 83 -11.36 -3.77 0.47
CA GLY A 83 -11.99 -2.67 -0.26
C GLY A 83 -11.10 -1.97 -1.30
N TYR A 84 -9.91 -2.49 -1.58
CA TYR A 84 -9.07 -1.94 -2.66
C TYR A 84 -9.44 -2.51 -4.02
N TYR A 85 -9.58 -1.64 -5.01
CA TYR A 85 -9.75 -1.98 -6.41
C TYR A 85 -8.42 -1.86 -7.14
N LEU A 86 -8.11 -2.84 -7.99
CA LEU A 86 -7.00 -2.73 -8.94
C LEU A 86 -7.30 -1.62 -9.96
N PHE A 87 -6.50 -0.56 -9.94
CA PHE A 87 -6.60 0.57 -10.87
C PHE A 87 -5.68 0.39 -12.07
N HIS A 88 -4.44 -0.04 -11.82
CA HIS A 88 -3.43 -0.25 -12.86
C HIS A 88 -2.39 -1.29 -12.43
N HIS A 89 -1.72 -1.92 -13.40
CA HIS A 89 -0.51 -2.70 -13.15
C HIS A 89 0.48 -2.57 -14.31
N GLU A 90 1.76 -2.69 -14.00
CA GLU A 90 2.86 -2.75 -14.95
C GLU A 90 3.72 -3.97 -14.59
N ILE A 91 4.21 -4.69 -15.61
CA ILE A 91 5.07 -5.84 -15.39
C ILE A 91 6.52 -5.36 -15.40
N ASN A 92 7.31 -5.75 -14.41
CA ASN A 92 8.72 -5.42 -14.39
C ASN A 92 9.45 -6.18 -15.53
N SER A 93 9.99 -5.42 -16.48
CA SER A 93 10.63 -5.98 -17.68
C SER A 93 11.99 -6.64 -17.43
N VAL A 94 12.61 -6.35 -16.28
CA VAL A 94 13.94 -6.87 -15.90
C VAL A 94 13.81 -8.04 -14.93
N TYR A 95 12.88 -7.95 -13.99
CA TYR A 95 12.63 -8.95 -12.95
C TYR A 95 11.24 -9.56 -13.12
N ILE A 96 11.16 -10.74 -13.74
CA ILE A 96 9.89 -11.43 -14.01
C ILE A 96 9.11 -11.84 -12.74
N GLU A 97 9.77 -11.79 -11.59
CA GLU A 97 9.18 -12.04 -10.26
C GLU A 97 8.69 -10.74 -9.60
N ALA A 98 8.61 -9.63 -10.32
CA ALA A 98 8.13 -8.35 -9.81
C ALA A 98 7.07 -7.74 -10.74
N CYS A 99 6.12 -7.02 -10.15
CA CYS A 99 5.04 -6.36 -10.86
C CYS A 99 4.55 -5.18 -10.02
N GLU A 100 4.43 -4.01 -10.64
CA GLU A 100 3.92 -2.80 -10.03
C GLU A 100 2.40 -2.78 -10.08
N TYR A 101 1.77 -2.49 -8.95
CA TYR A 101 0.32 -2.38 -8.82
C TYR A 101 -0.06 -1.01 -8.26
N SER A 102 -1.09 -0.42 -8.83
CA SER A 102 -1.81 0.71 -8.26
C SER A 102 -3.19 0.25 -7.85
N LEU A 103 -3.51 0.38 -6.56
CA LEU A 103 -4.81 0.04 -6.00
C LEU A 103 -5.46 1.26 -5.34
N ILE A 104 -6.77 1.39 -5.48
CA ILE A 104 -7.55 2.50 -4.90
C ILE A 104 -8.66 1.97 -3.99
N HIS A 105 -8.77 2.52 -2.79
CA HIS A 105 -9.81 2.14 -1.83
C HIS A 105 -11.17 2.65 -2.29
N GLU A 106 -12.22 1.82 -2.15
CA GLU A 106 -13.57 2.10 -2.64
C GLU A 106 -14.17 3.43 -2.15
N LYS A 107 -13.82 3.81 -0.92
CA LYS A 107 -14.23 5.08 -0.30
C LYS A 107 -13.65 6.31 -0.98
N CYS A 108 -12.52 6.17 -1.67
CA CYS A 108 -11.81 7.28 -2.29
C CYS A 108 -12.07 7.39 -3.80
N ILE A 109 -12.57 6.34 -4.45
CA ILE A 109 -12.79 6.27 -5.91
C ILE A 109 -13.53 7.50 -6.46
N LYS A 110 -14.56 7.98 -5.75
CA LYS A 110 -15.32 9.17 -6.15
C LYS A 110 -14.50 10.45 -6.09
N ASP A 111 -13.62 10.59 -5.11
CA ASP A 111 -12.76 11.76 -4.93
C ASP A 111 -11.74 11.87 -6.08
N TYR A 112 -11.44 10.75 -6.75
CA TYR A 112 -10.61 10.69 -7.96
C TYR A 112 -11.43 10.80 -9.27
N GLY A 113 -12.72 11.15 -9.18
CA GLY A 113 -13.58 11.40 -10.36
C GLY A 113 -14.06 10.14 -11.09
N VAL A 114 -14.04 8.98 -10.43
CA VAL A 114 -14.56 7.74 -11.00
C VAL A 114 -16.03 7.56 -10.61
N ASP A 115 -16.92 7.78 -11.59
CA ASP A 115 -18.37 7.69 -11.41
C ASP A 115 -18.92 6.26 -11.57
N VAL A 116 -18.22 5.41 -12.33
CA VAL A 116 -18.66 4.05 -12.67
C VAL A 116 -17.53 3.06 -12.45
N VAL A 117 -17.82 2.02 -11.66
CA VAL A 117 -16.94 0.87 -11.47
C VAL A 117 -17.46 -0.28 -12.32
N LEU A 118 -16.69 -0.69 -13.33
CA LEU A 118 -17.09 -1.71 -14.30
C LEU A 118 -16.96 -3.14 -13.77
N GLY A 119 -16.12 -3.36 -12.77
CA GLY A 119 -15.91 -4.66 -12.15
C GLY A 119 -14.92 -4.61 -11.01
N ARG A 120 -14.97 -5.63 -10.14
CA ARG A 120 -13.95 -5.88 -9.12
C ARG A 120 -13.15 -7.11 -9.56
N TYR A 121 -11.85 -6.95 -9.72
CA TYR A 121 -10.94 -8.06 -9.94
C TYR A 121 -10.61 -8.71 -8.58
N LEU A 122 -10.42 -10.03 -8.56
CA LEU A 122 -9.95 -10.77 -7.37
C LEU A 122 -10.92 -10.70 -6.17
N SER A 123 -12.23 -10.61 -6.44
CA SER A 123 -13.33 -10.66 -5.45
C SER A 123 -13.84 -12.08 -5.21
#